data_AF-A0A1X0UQP2-F1
#
_entry.id   AF-A0A1X0UQP2-F1
#
_cell.length_a   1.000
_cell.length_b   1.000
_cell.length_c   1.000
_cell.angle_alpha   90.00
_cell.angle_beta   90.00
_cell.angle_gamma   90.00
#
_symmetry.space_group_name_H-M   'P 1'
#
loop_
_entity.id
_entity.type
_entity.pdbx_description
1 polymer ?
#
loop_
_entity_poly.entity_id
_entity_poly.type
_entity_poly.pdbx_seq_one_letter_code
_entity_poly.pdbx_strand_id
1 'polypeptide(L)'
;MCDELDIDAEAVGAVAGGLGDSAQEISSAAEFASGLTFGPAVAGRIYGDLGVRIAAAGGLVGSSLRRWSEASEDTADRLRTTVDGYRFVDEELSTSLHEHRIESPR
;
A
#
# COMPACT_ATOMS: atom_id res chain seq x y z
N MET A 1 18.49 -13.24 28.02
CA MET A 1 17.68 -12.03 28.27
C MET A 1 17.41 -11.48 26.89
N CYS A 2 16.42 -12.05 26.21
CA CYS A 2 15.96 -11.53 24.93
C CYS A 2 15.05 -10.37 25.31
N ASP A 3 15.44 -9.14 24.97
CA ASP A 3 14.51 -8.03 25.03
C ASP A 3 13.28 -8.44 24.21
N GLU A 4 12.15 -8.49 24.89
CA GLU A 4 10.84 -8.68 24.31
C GLU A 4 10.62 -7.47 23.40
N LEU A 5 10.86 -7.65 22.10
CA LEU A 5 10.53 -6.68 21.06
C LEU A 5 9.00 -6.61 21.05
N ASP A 6 8.44 -5.79 21.94
CA ASP A 6 7.03 -5.42 21.92
C ASP A 6 6.77 -4.69 20.60
N ILE A 7 6.11 -5.38 19.67
CA ILE A 7 5.77 -4.80 18.38
C ILE A 7 4.62 -3.83 18.62
N ASP A 8 4.87 -2.54 18.36
CA ASP A 8 3.82 -1.53 18.34
C ASP A 8 2.89 -1.76 17.12
N ALA A 9 1.89 -2.62 17.32
CA ALA A 9 0.89 -2.99 16.34
C ALA A 9 0.06 -1.79 15.86
N GLU A 10 -0.08 -0.74 16.68
CA GLU A 10 -0.76 0.50 16.31
C GLU A 10 0.09 1.29 15.32
N ALA A 11 1.38 1.48 15.61
CA ALA A 11 2.32 2.16 14.71
C ALA A 11 2.45 1.43 13.36
N VAL A 12 2.53 0.10 13.36
CA VAL A 12 2.57 -0.67 12.10
C VAL A 12 1.26 -0.53 11.33
N GLY A 13 0.12 -0.53 12.03
CA GLY A 13 -1.19 -0.26 11.44
C GLY A 13 -1.26 1.13 10.78
N ALA A 14 -0.71 2.15 11.43
CA ALA A 14 -0.64 3.51 10.90
C ALA A 14 0.23 3.59 9.63
N VAL A 15 1.37 2.90 9.60
CA VAL A 15 2.23 2.81 8.40
C VAL A 15 1.50 2.11 7.25
N ALA A 16 0.80 1.01 7.52
CA ALA A 16 0.01 0.31 6.51
C ALA A 16 -1.14 1.20 5.98
N GLY A 17 -1.78 1.98 6.86
CA GLY A 17 -2.76 3.00 6.47
C GLY A 17 -2.17 4.02 5.51
N GLY A 18 -1.05 4.65 5.87
CA GLY A 18 -0.39 5.65 5.03
C GLY A 18 0.09 5.13 3.68
N LEU A 19 0.52 3.86 3.61
CA LEU A 19 0.84 3.20 2.33
C LEU A 19 -0.40 3.01 1.46
N GLY A 20 -1.54 2.66 2.05
CA GLY A 20 -2.82 2.56 1.34
C GLY A 20 -3.29 3.90 0.78
N ASP A 21 -3.23 4.97 1.58
CA ASP A 21 -3.57 6.32 1.15
C ASP A 21 -2.65 6.78 0.00
N SER A 22 -1.34 6.54 0.14
CA SER A 22 -0.36 6.85 -0.90
C SER A 22 -0.63 6.08 -2.19
N ALA A 23 -0.97 4.80 -2.09
CA ALA A 23 -1.31 3.99 -3.26
C ALA A 23 -2.52 4.59 -4.00
N GLN A 24 -3.57 4.97 -3.29
CA GLN A 24 -4.75 5.62 -3.87
C GLN A 24 -4.39 6.92 -4.62
N GLU A 25 -3.53 7.76 -4.05
CA GLU A 25 -3.05 8.99 -4.70
C GLU A 25 -2.22 8.69 -5.96
N ILE A 26 -1.30 7.72 -5.87
CA ILE A 26 -0.46 7.27 -6.99
C ILE A 26 -1.31 6.69 -8.12
N SER A 27 -2.33 5.89 -7.79
CA SER A 27 -3.28 5.32 -8.75
C SER A 27 -4.05 6.42 -9.49
N SER A 28 -4.52 7.44 -8.75
CA SER A 28 -5.19 8.61 -9.34
C SER A 28 -4.26 9.38 -10.29
N ALA A 29 -2.99 9.55 -9.92
CA ALA A 29 -1.99 10.15 -10.80
C ALA A 29 -1.70 9.28 -12.04
N ALA A 30 -1.74 7.95 -11.91
CA ALA A 30 -1.57 7.00 -13.00
C ALA A 30 -2.69 7.14 -14.05
N GLU A 31 -3.94 7.27 -13.60
CA GLU A 31 -5.10 7.51 -14.46
C GLU A 31 -4.97 8.83 -15.20
N PHE A 32 -4.62 9.90 -14.49
CA PHE A 32 -4.40 11.21 -15.10
C PHE A 32 -3.31 11.17 -16.18
N ALA A 33 -2.15 10.58 -15.87
CA ALA A 33 -1.04 10.46 -16.80
C ALA A 33 -1.40 9.63 -18.04
N SER A 34 -2.14 8.54 -17.86
CA SER A 34 -2.61 7.68 -18.96
C SER A 34 -3.66 8.37 -19.83
N GLY A 35 -4.45 9.29 -19.26
CA GLY A 35 -5.48 10.06 -19.93
C GLY A 35 -4.96 11.25 -20.73
N LEU A 36 -3.65 11.54 -20.70
CA LEU A 36 -3.05 12.61 -21.48
C LEU A 36 -3.09 12.29 -22.98
N THR A 37 -4.17 12.72 -23.66
CA THR A 37 -4.30 12.59 -25.11
C THR A 37 -3.98 13.91 -25.81
N PHE A 38 -2.95 13.91 -26.65
CA PHE A 38 -2.64 15.03 -27.55
C PHE A 38 -2.70 14.54 -29.00
N GLY A 39 -3.90 14.45 -29.57
CA GLY A 39 -4.06 14.13 -30.99
C GLY A 39 -3.91 15.36 -31.89
N PRO A 40 -3.87 15.22 -33.22
CA PRO A 40 -3.94 16.35 -34.16
C PRO A 40 -5.16 17.25 -33.95
N ALA A 41 -6.25 16.69 -33.40
CA ALA A 41 -7.44 17.43 -32.99
C ALA A 41 -7.21 18.38 -31.79
N VAL A 42 -6.24 18.07 -30.92
CA VAL A 42 -5.90 18.83 -29.70
C VAL A 42 -4.66 19.70 -29.92
N ALA A 43 -3.61 19.16 -30.56
CA ALA A 43 -2.33 19.83 -30.77
C ALA A 43 -2.30 20.67 -32.06
N GLY A 44 -3.29 20.52 -32.95
CA GLY A 44 -3.26 21.06 -34.32
C GLY A 44 -2.35 20.24 -35.24
N ARG A 45 -2.60 20.30 -36.57
CA ARG A 45 -1.94 19.45 -37.57
C ARG A 45 -0.40 19.52 -37.57
N ILE A 46 0.18 20.66 -37.16
CA ILE A 46 1.64 20.88 -37.15
C ILE A 46 2.31 20.15 -35.97
N TYR A 47 1.56 19.88 -34.90
CA TYR A 47 2.09 19.26 -33.68
C TYR A 47 1.59 17.82 -33.47
N GLY A 48 1.01 17.19 -34.50
CA GLY A 48 0.48 15.82 -34.43
C GLY A 48 1.51 14.81 -33.91
N ASP A 49 2.73 14.81 -34.46
CA ASP A 49 3.81 13.92 -34.03
C ASP A 49 4.26 14.18 -32.59
N LEU A 50 4.34 15.45 -32.18
CA LEU A 50 4.67 15.82 -30.80
C LEU A 50 3.59 15.34 -29.84
N GLY A 51 2.32 15.50 -30.20
CA GLY A 51 1.19 15.05 -29.41
C GLY A 51 1.15 13.52 -29.26
N VAL A 52 1.43 12.77 -30.33
CA VAL A 52 1.56 11.30 -30.28
C VAL A 52 2.68 10.89 -29.32
N ARG A 53 3.83 11.56 -29.34
CA ARG A 53 4.94 11.28 -28.43
C ARG A 53 4.59 11.57 -26.96
N ILE A 54 3.87 12.66 -26.69
CA ILE A 54 3.40 13.00 -25.34
C ILE A 54 2.39 11.96 -24.85
N ALA A 55 1.44 11.54 -25.69
CA ALA A 55 0.47 10.51 -25.33
C ALA A 55 1.15 9.16 -25.04
N ALA A 56 2.13 8.77 -25.85
CA ALA A 56 2.92 7.56 -25.60
C ALA A 56 3.70 7.66 -24.27
N ALA A 57 4.32 8.81 -23.97
CA ALA A 57 5.00 9.05 -22.71
C ALA A 57 4.03 8.99 -21.51
N GLY A 58 2.84 9.57 -21.64
CA GLY A 58 1.78 9.52 -20.64
C GLY A 58 1.37 8.08 -20.31
N GLY A 59 1.19 7.24 -21.32
CA GLY A 59 0.88 5.81 -21.12
C GLY A 59 1.99 5.03 -20.41
N LEU A 60 3.26 5.32 -20.70
CA LEU A 60 4.41 4.70 -20.03
C LEU A 60 4.50 5.15 -18.56
N VAL A 61 4.36 6.44 -18.29
CA VAL A 61 4.36 7.00 -16.93
C VAL A 61 3.20 6.43 -16.14
N GLY A 62 1.98 6.45 -16.69
CA GLY A 62 0.80 5.89 -16.05
C GLY A 62 0.94 4.42 -15.71
N SER A 63 1.52 3.62 -16.62
CA SER A 63 1.80 2.20 -16.34
C SER A 63 2.82 2.01 -15.22
N SER A 64 3.81 2.90 -15.11
CA SER A 64 4.79 2.85 -14.02
C SER A 64 4.20 3.24 -12.68
N LEU A 65 3.36 4.28 -12.66
CA LEU A 65 2.65 4.71 -11.45
C LEU A 65 1.69 3.62 -10.97
N ARG A 66 0.95 2.95 -11.87
CA ARG A 66 0.06 1.85 -11.49
C ARG A 66 0.79 0.71 -10.79
N ARG A 67 1.92 0.25 -11.32
CA ARG A 67 2.75 -0.77 -10.66
C ARG A 67 3.26 -0.33 -9.29
N TRP A 68 3.54 0.96 -9.12
CA TRP A 68 3.97 1.49 -7.83
C TRP A 68 2.82 1.53 -6.82
N SER A 69 1.60 1.90 -7.25
CA SER A 69 0.38 1.79 -6.42
C SER A 69 0.17 0.36 -5.94
N GLU A 70 0.17 -0.60 -6.87
CA GLU A 70 -0.01 -2.03 -6.58
C GLU A 70 1.04 -2.55 -5.58
N ALA A 71 2.31 -2.16 -5.75
CA ALA A 71 3.37 -2.56 -4.83
C ALA A 71 3.23 -1.94 -3.43
N SER A 72 2.68 -0.72 -3.35
CA SER A 72 2.42 -0.02 -2.08
C SER A 72 1.24 -0.67 -1.34
N GLU A 73 0.18 -1.05 -2.06
CA GLU A 73 -0.95 -1.84 -1.55
C GLU A 73 -0.50 -3.22 -1.03
N ASP A 74 0.26 -3.98 -1.82
CA ASP A 74 0.80 -5.29 -1.40
C ASP A 74 1.67 -5.16 -0.14
N THR A 75 2.46 -4.09 -0.03
CA THR A 75 3.25 -3.83 1.18
C THR A 75 2.34 -3.54 2.37
N ALA A 76 1.31 -2.71 2.20
CA ALA A 76 0.34 -2.41 3.25
C ALA A 76 -0.39 -3.67 3.74
N ASP A 77 -0.81 -4.54 2.82
CA ASP A 77 -1.52 -5.77 3.14
C ASP A 77 -0.63 -6.78 3.89
N ARG A 78 0.64 -6.88 3.52
CA ARG A 78 1.62 -7.70 4.26
C ARG A 78 1.82 -7.19 5.68
N LEU A 79 1.88 -5.88 5.88
CA LEU A 79 1.99 -5.29 7.21
C LEU A 79 0.74 -5.58 8.06
N ARG A 80 -0.47 -5.39 7.50
CA ARG A 80 -1.73 -5.73 8.17
C ARG A 80 -1.78 -7.21 8.58
N THR A 81 -1.49 -8.10 7.63
CA THR A 81 -1.46 -9.55 7.86
C THR A 81 -0.47 -9.92 8.98
N THR A 82 0.69 -9.28 9.01
CA THR A 82 1.71 -9.52 10.05
C THR A 82 1.22 -9.06 11.42
N VAL A 83 0.60 -7.89 11.50
CA VAL A 83 0.03 -7.35 12.75
C VAL A 83 -1.11 -8.22 13.27
N ASP A 84 -2.01 -8.67 12.39
CA ASP A 84 -3.12 -9.54 12.78
C ASP A 84 -2.60 -10.89 13.29
N GLY A 85 -1.54 -11.43 12.67
CA GLY A 85 -0.85 -12.62 13.17
C GLY A 85 -0.23 -12.41 14.55
N TYR A 86 0.39 -11.25 14.80
CA TYR A 86 0.94 -10.91 16.11
C TYR A 86 -0.15 -10.83 17.19
N ARG A 87 -1.25 -10.10 16.91
CA ARG A 87 -2.39 -9.96 17.84
C ARG A 87 -3.01 -11.31 18.19
N PHE A 88 -3.19 -12.18 17.19
CA PHE A 88 -3.73 -13.51 17.42
C PHE A 88 -2.86 -14.33 18.39
N VAL A 89 -1.54 -14.31 18.22
CA VAL A 89 -0.60 -15.03 19.10
C VAL A 89 -0.59 -14.42 20.51
N ASP A 90 -0.64 -13.09 20.62
CA ASP A 90 -0.68 -12.39 21.91
C ASP A 90 -1.96 -12.71 22.71
N GLU A 91 -3.12 -12.73 22.03
CA GLU A 91 -4.40 -13.13 22.62
C GLU A 91 -4.38 -14.58 23.10
N GLU A 92 -3.87 -15.52 22.29
CA GLU A 92 -3.76 -16.94 22.65
C GLU A 92 -2.86 -17.15 23.87
N LEU A 93 -1.70 -16.48 23.91
CA LEU A 93 -0.78 -16.53 25.06
C LEU A 93 -1.42 -15.93 26.31
N SER A 94 -2.12 -14.79 26.17
CA SER A 94 -2.83 -14.15 27.27
C SER A 94 -3.93 -15.04 27.86
N THR A 95 -4.73 -15.71 27.02
CA THR A 95 -5.74 -16.68 27.47
C THR A 95 -5.10 -17.87 28.18
N SER A 96 -4.05 -18.47 27.60
CA SER A 96 -3.35 -19.61 28.21
C SER A 96 -2.74 -19.29 29.58
N LEU A 97 -2.13 -18.10 29.71
CA LEU A 97 -1.59 -17.62 30.99
C LEU A 97 -2.69 -17.36 32.02
N HIS A 98 -3.85 -16.86 31.58
CA HIS A 98 -5.01 -16.63 32.46
C HIS A 98 -5.59 -17.95 32.98
N GLU A 99 -5.73 -18.97 32.12
CA GLU A 99 -6.23 -20.30 32.49
C GLU A 99 -5.28 -21.02 33.47
N HIS A 100 -3.98 -21.02 33.20
CA HIS A 100 -2.99 -21.61 34.10
C HIS A 100 -2.95 -20.90 35.48
N ARG A 101 -3.24 -19.59 35.52
CA ARG A 101 -3.33 -18.84 36.78
C ARG A 101 -4.56 -19.22 37.60
N ILE A 102 -5.68 -19.58 36.96
CA ILE A 102 -6.91 -20.02 37.63
C ILE A 102 -6.79 -21.46 38.15
N GLU A 103 -6.07 -22.34 37.44
CA GLU A 103 -5.85 -23.74 37.85
C GLU A 103 -4.77 -23.94 38.93
N SER A 104 -4.07 -22.89 39.33
CA SER A 104 -3.09 -22.95 40.42
C SER A 104 -3.58 -22.24 41.69
N PRO A 105 -4.56 -22.79 42.44
CA PRO A 105 -4.92 -22.29 43.75
C PRO A 105 -3.91 -22.76 44.79
N ARG A 106 -3.33 -21.81 45.52
CA ARG A 106 -2.91 -22.01 46.90
C ARG A 106 -3.53 -20.96 47.78
#